data_AF-A0A351SHE6-F1
#
_entry.id   AF-A0A351SHE6-F1
#
_cell.length_a   1.000
_cell.length_b   1.000
_cell.length_c   1.000
_cell.angle_alpha   90.00
_cell.angle_beta   90.00
_cell.angle_gamma   90.00
#
_symmetry.space_group_name_H-M   'P 1'
#
loop_
_entity.id
_entity.type
_entity.pdbx_description
1 polymer ?
#
loop_
_entity_poly.entity_id
_entity_poly.type
_entity_poly.pdbx_seq_one_letter_code
_entity_poly.pdbx_strand_id
1 'polypeptide(L)'
;MKDERQQDAQASEIERIVIAPEVLDVVRFLAETWSEIDKFVYQNCDGESLMRYPVVQGTRNQMNLKKIASQGYDPAKLKAGVEWLLAQ
;
A
#
# COMPACT_ATOMS: atom_id res chain seq x y z
N MET A 1 -40.79 19.66 -22.14
CA MET A 1 -39.93 19.84 -20.96
C MET A 1 -40.30 18.78 -19.94
N LYS A 2 -39.65 17.61 -20.00
CA LYS A 2 -39.75 16.59 -18.95
C LYS A 2 -38.52 16.79 -18.06
N ASP A 3 -38.76 16.79 -16.76
CA ASP A 3 -37.79 17.00 -15.69
C ASP A 3 -36.52 16.15 -15.87
N GLU A 4 -35.40 16.81 -16.17
CA GLU A 4 -34.05 16.25 -16.08
C GLU A 4 -33.50 16.28 -14.64
N ARG A 5 -34.32 16.71 -13.66
CA ARG A 5 -33.92 16.88 -12.25
C ARG A 5 -34.10 15.64 -11.37
N GLN A 6 -34.32 14.47 -11.96
CA GLN A 6 -34.59 13.22 -11.23
C GLN A 6 -33.57 12.10 -11.48
N GLN A 7 -32.36 12.42 -11.99
CA GLN A 7 -31.32 11.40 -12.19
C GLN A 7 -30.13 11.46 -11.21
N ASP A 8 -30.06 12.45 -10.31
CA ASP A 8 -28.93 12.57 -9.36
C ASP A 8 -29.16 11.88 -8.00
N ALA A 9 -30.27 11.16 -7.83
CA ALA A 9 -30.68 10.60 -6.52
C ALA A 9 -30.25 9.13 -6.28
N GLN A 10 -29.21 8.65 -6.95
CA GLN A 10 -28.53 7.39 -6.57
C GLN A 10 -27.02 7.62 -6.44
N ALA A 11 -26.65 8.47 -5.49
CA ALA A 11 -25.33 8.37 -4.89
C ALA A 11 -25.28 7.02 -4.16
N SER A 12 -24.57 6.04 -4.71
CA SER A 12 -24.32 4.77 -4.04
C SER A 12 -23.70 5.04 -2.68
N GLU A 13 -24.32 4.57 -1.60
CA GLU A 13 -23.74 4.54 -0.26
C GLU A 13 -22.40 3.80 -0.35
N ILE A 14 -21.30 4.56 -0.36
CA ILE A 14 -19.97 3.99 -0.20
C ILE A 14 -19.90 3.59 1.27
N GLU A 15 -20.05 2.30 1.57
CA GLU A 15 -19.73 1.76 2.88
C GLU A 15 -18.29 2.19 3.24
N ARG A 16 -18.15 3.05 4.24
CA ARG A 16 -16.84 3.49 4.71
C ARG A 16 -16.21 2.34 5.48
N ILE A 17 -15.29 1.62 4.85
CA ILE A 17 -14.44 0.65 5.53
C ILE A 17 -13.58 1.41 6.55
N VAL A 18 -13.76 1.08 7.83
CA VAL A 18 -12.91 1.60 8.91
C VAL A 18 -11.68 0.70 8.97
N ILE A 19 -10.54 1.22 8.48
CA ILE A 19 -9.25 0.51 8.52
C ILE A 19 -8.73 0.50 9.95
N ALA A 20 -8.46 -0.68 10.50
CA ALA A 20 -7.93 -0.80 11.85
C ALA A 20 -6.49 -0.25 11.95
N PRO A 21 -6.10 0.41 13.04
CA PRO A 21 -4.77 1.02 13.18
C PRO A 21 -3.60 0.06 12.94
N GLU A 22 -3.74 -1.20 13.35
CA GLU A 22 -2.77 -2.28 13.16
C GLU A 22 -2.50 -2.61 11.68
N VAL A 23 -3.46 -2.33 10.79
CA VAL A 23 -3.26 -2.50 9.34
C VAL A 23 -2.25 -1.48 8.82
N LEU A 24 -2.20 -0.28 9.40
CA LEU A 24 -1.18 0.71 9.04
C LEU A 24 0.22 0.23 9.43
N ASP A 25 0.36 -0.48 10.56
CA ASP A 25 1.63 -1.08 10.97
C ASP A 25 2.08 -2.18 9.99
N VAL A 26 1.15 -2.98 9.49
CA VAL A 26 1.43 -3.96 8.41
C VAL A 26 1.89 -3.26 7.13
N VAL A 27 1.23 -2.18 6.71
CA VAL A 27 1.63 -1.43 5.50
C VAL A 27 3.04 -0.85 5.64
N ARG A 28 3.37 -0.30 6.81
CA ARG A 28 4.72 0.23 7.09
C ARG A 28 5.78 -0.87 7.08
N PHE A 29 5.52 -1.99 7.73
CA PHE A 29 6.40 -3.16 7.73
C PHE A 29 6.66 -3.68 6.31
N LEU A 30 5.62 -3.81 5.48
CA LEU A 30 5.77 -4.24 4.09
C LEU A 30 6.55 -3.23 3.24
N ALA A 31 6.33 -1.93 3.44
CA ALA A 31 7.07 -0.88 2.75
C ALA A 31 8.57 -0.88 3.15
N GLU A 32 8.88 -1.06 4.43
CA GLU A 32 10.26 -1.22 4.91
C GLU A 32 10.91 -2.46 4.30
N THR A 33 10.23 -3.61 4.36
CA THR A 33 10.70 -4.86 3.78
C THR A 33 10.99 -4.72 2.29
N TRP A 34 10.08 -4.09 1.53
CA TRP A 34 10.28 -3.82 0.11
C TRP A 34 11.49 -2.92 -0.13
N SER A 35 11.65 -1.86 0.65
CA SER A 35 12.80 -0.94 0.53
C SER A 35 14.13 -1.65 0.75
N GLU A 36 14.20 -2.60 1.69
CA GLU A 36 15.41 -3.40 1.92
C GLU A 36 15.66 -4.41 0.79
N ILE A 37 14.62 -5.02 0.22
CA ILE A 37 14.74 -5.88 -0.97
C ILE A 37 15.25 -5.08 -2.17
N ASP A 38 14.67 -3.91 -2.45
CA ASP A 38 15.13 -3.00 -3.52
C ASP A 38 16.63 -2.71 -3.37
N LYS A 39 17.04 -2.32 -2.15
CA LYS A 39 18.45 -2.03 -1.84
C LYS A 39 19.35 -3.24 -2.05
N PHE A 40 18.95 -4.42 -1.58
CA PHE A 40 19.70 -5.65 -1.78
C PHE A 40 19.87 -5.95 -3.28
N VAL A 41 18.79 -5.88 -4.05
CA VAL A 41 18.79 -6.16 -5.48
C VAL A 41 19.70 -5.20 -6.24
N TYR A 42 19.59 -3.89 -6.00
CA TYR A 42 20.45 -2.89 -6.65
C TYR A 42 21.94 -3.02 -6.29
N GLN A 43 22.26 -3.61 -5.14
CA GLN A 43 23.64 -3.80 -4.69
C GLN A 43 24.27 -5.12 -5.17
N ASN A 44 23.45 -6.15 -5.42
CA ASN A 44 23.95 -7.52 -5.58
C ASN A 44 23.57 -8.19 -6.91
N CYS A 45 22.58 -7.68 -7.64
CA CYS A 45 22.14 -8.28 -8.90
C CYS A 45 22.80 -7.63 -10.12
N ASP A 46 23.04 -8.42 -11.14
CA ASP A 46 23.58 -7.95 -12.42
C ASP A 46 22.53 -7.22 -13.27
N GLY A 47 22.99 -6.58 -14.36
CA GLY A 47 22.12 -5.81 -15.25
C GLY A 47 21.01 -6.63 -15.89
N GLU A 48 21.26 -7.91 -16.23
CA GLU A 48 20.22 -8.77 -16.80
C GLU A 48 19.12 -9.08 -15.78
N SER A 49 19.50 -9.37 -14.53
CA SER A 49 18.53 -9.59 -13.45
C SER A 49 17.72 -8.33 -13.16
N LEU A 50 18.36 -7.16 -13.15
CA LEU A 50 17.69 -5.87 -12.93
C LEU A 50 16.67 -5.53 -14.02
N MET A 51 16.89 -5.96 -15.27
CA MET A 51 15.94 -5.77 -16.36
C MET A 51 14.64 -6.57 -16.17
N ARG A 52 14.66 -7.63 -15.35
CA ARG A 52 13.49 -8.46 -15.03
C ARG A 52 12.91 -8.13 -13.65
N TYR A 53 13.57 -7.29 -12.87
CA TYR A 53 13.18 -6.96 -11.51
C TYR A 53 11.91 -6.09 -11.50
N PRO A 54 10.84 -6.47 -10.78
CA PRO A 54 9.63 -5.68 -10.71
C PRO A 54 9.86 -4.43 -9.87
N VAL A 55 9.98 -3.28 -10.53
CA VAL A 55 10.12 -1.99 -9.84
C VAL A 55 8.78 -1.30 -9.66
N VAL A 56 8.62 -0.62 -8.51
CA VAL A 56 7.50 0.30 -8.31
C VAL A 56 7.59 1.42 -9.35
N GLN A 57 6.57 1.52 -10.19
CA GLN A 57 6.56 2.46 -11.31
C GLN A 57 6.31 3.89 -10.84
N GLY A 58 7.12 4.82 -11.34
CA GLY A 58 7.00 6.26 -11.12
C GLY A 58 7.79 6.77 -9.90
N THR A 59 8.60 7.80 -10.12
CA THR A 59 9.47 8.41 -9.09
C THR A 59 8.71 8.83 -7.85
N ARG A 60 7.51 9.40 -8.01
CA ARG A 60 6.66 9.80 -6.87
C ARG A 60 6.24 8.61 -6.01
N ASN A 61 5.92 7.48 -6.62
CA ASN A 61 5.51 6.28 -5.88
C ASN A 61 6.70 5.67 -5.14
N GLN A 62 7.88 5.64 -5.76
CA GLN A 62 9.11 5.21 -5.09
C GLN A 62 9.46 6.11 -3.90
N MET A 63 9.30 7.43 -4.04
CA MET A 63 9.49 8.37 -2.93
C MET A 63 8.46 8.16 -1.81
N ASN A 64 7.19 7.94 -2.17
CA ASN A 64 6.13 7.66 -1.20
C ASN A 64 6.43 6.37 -0.42
N LEU A 65 6.85 5.30 -1.12
CA LEU A 65 7.21 4.04 -0.48
C LEU A 65 8.36 4.23 0.51
N LYS A 66 9.43 4.93 0.11
CA LYS A 66 10.55 5.26 1.02
C LYS A 66 10.09 6.06 2.24
N LYS A 67 9.16 7.00 2.07
CA LYS A 67 8.60 7.79 3.16
C LYS A 67 7.70 6.96 4.10
N ILE A 68 7.00 5.97 3.58
CA ILE A 68 6.20 5.05 4.41
C ILE A 68 7.12 4.08 5.16
N ALA A 69 8.11 3.53 4.46
CA ALA A 69 9.13 2.64 5.01
C ALA A 69 9.88 3.26 6.20
N SER A 70 10.13 4.57 6.17
CA SER A 70 10.81 5.27 7.26
C SER A 70 9.92 5.56 8.49
N GLN A 71 8.63 5.23 8.45
CA GLN A 71 7.74 5.41 9.60
C GLN A 71 7.86 4.22 10.53
N GLY A 72 8.00 4.50 11.83
CA GLY A 72 7.95 3.45 12.84
C GLY A 72 6.61 2.72 12.85
N TYR A 73 6.67 1.41 13.10
CA TYR A 73 5.51 0.55 13.33
C TYR A 73 5.73 -0.27 14.60
N ASP A 74 4.65 -0.84 15.15
CA ASP A 74 4.70 -1.71 16.31
C ASP A 74 4.70 -3.20 15.88
N PRO A 75 5.83 -3.92 16.03
CA PRO A 75 5.91 -5.33 15.64
C PRO A 75 4.90 -6.23 16.37
N ALA A 76 4.48 -5.85 17.59
CA ALA A 76 3.53 -6.63 18.36
C ALA A 76 2.11 -6.62 17.75
N LYS A 77 1.80 -5.63 16.88
CA LYS A 77 0.50 -5.46 16.24
C LYS A 77 0.40 -6.11 14.85
N LEU A 78 1.52 -6.52 14.26
CA LEU A 78 1.54 -7.06 12.89
C LEU A 78 0.61 -8.26 12.73
N LYS A 79 0.61 -9.17 13.71
CA LYS A 79 -0.27 -10.35 13.67
C LYS A 79 -1.75 -9.96 13.60
N ALA A 80 -2.19 -9.05 14.47
CA ALA A 80 -3.57 -8.57 14.49
C ALA A 80 -3.94 -7.86 13.18
N GLY A 81 -3.04 -7.05 12.62
CA GLY A 81 -3.27 -6.36 11.34
C GLY A 81 -3.40 -7.33 10.16
N VAL A 82 -2.61 -8.40 10.15
CA VAL A 82 -2.72 -9.45 9.13
C VAL A 82 -4.02 -10.24 9.29
N GLU A 83 -4.39 -10.61 10.53
CA GLU A 83 -5.66 -11.29 10.80
C GLU A 83 -6.86 -10.44 10.36
N TRP A 84 -6.81 -9.12 10.56
CA TRP A 84 -7.83 -8.19 10.06
C TRP A 84 -7.93 -8.20 8.53
N LEU A 85 -6.79 -8.16 7.81
CA LEU A 85 -6.75 -8.17 6.34
C LEU A 85 -7.31 -9.47 5.75
N LEU A 86 -7.10 -10.60 6.42
CA LEU A 86 -7.59 -11.91 6.00
C LEU A 86 -9.07 -12.16 6.32
N ALA A 87 -9.65 -11.33 7.18
CA ALA A 87 -11.06 -11.44 7.58
C ALA A 87 -12.00 -10.57 6.74
N GLN A 88 -11.48 -9.77 5.80
CA GLN A 88 -12.26 -9.04 4.81
C GLN A 88 -12.70 -9.95 3.66
#